data_AF-A0A1V6KB30-F1
#
_entry.id   AF-A0A1V6KB30-F1
#
_cell.length_a   1.000
_cell.length_b   1.000
_cell.length_c   1.000
_cell.angle_alpha   90.00
_cell.angle_beta   90.00
_cell.angle_gamma   90.00
#
_symmetry.space_group_name_H-M   'P 1'
#
loop_
_entity.id
_entity.type
_entity.pdbx_description
1 polymer ?
#
loop_
_entity_poly.entity_id
_entity_poly.type
_entity_poly.pdbx_seq_one_letter_code
_entity_poly.pdbx_strand_id
1 'polypeptide(L)'
;MDIYTPLLIQNGLRVMIGKGERSIEVQKAIKNFGAIYFVMPGGISAYLSQHIVSCETFLWQELGPEAIHKLWVQDIPVYVAIK
;
A
#
# COMPACT_ATOMS: atom_id res chain seq x y z
N MET A 1 3.40 -9.48 -1.61
CA MET A 1 3.47 -8.80 -2.93
C MET A 1 4.90 -8.60 -3.45
N ASP A 2 5.93 -9.13 -2.78
CA ASP A 2 7.35 -8.82 -3.05
C ASP A 2 7.80 -9.23 -4.45
N ILE A 3 7.30 -10.35 -4.97
CA ILE A 3 7.62 -10.82 -6.33
C ILE A 3 7.21 -9.78 -7.39
N TYR A 4 6.09 -9.09 -7.20
CA TYR A 4 5.55 -8.12 -8.18
C TYR A 4 6.03 -6.69 -7.95
N THR A 5 6.44 -6.38 -6.71
CA THR A 5 6.65 -4.99 -6.30
C THR A 5 7.78 -4.27 -7.05
N PRO A 6 8.95 -4.89 -7.33
CA PRO A 6 10.00 -4.24 -8.12
C PRO A 6 9.52 -3.81 -9.51
N LEU A 7 8.74 -4.66 -10.19
CA LEU A 7 8.18 -4.35 -11.50
C LEU A 7 7.17 -3.18 -11.43
N LEU A 8 6.30 -3.18 -10.42
CA LEU A 8 5.34 -2.09 -10.22
C LEU A 8 6.04 -0.75 -9.95
N ILE A 9 7.09 -0.76 -9.13
CA ILE A 9 7.89 0.43 -8.83
C ILE A 9 8.54 0.98 -10.11
N GLN A 10 9.12 0.11 -10.94
CA GLN A 10 9.68 0.49 -12.24
C GLN A 10 8.64 1.18 -13.13
N ASN A 11 7.37 0.74 -13.05
CA ASN A 11 6.25 1.25 -13.87
C ASN A 11 5.47 2.41 -13.22
N GLY A 12 5.99 3.01 -12.13
CA GLY A 12 5.43 4.25 -11.59
C GLY A 12 4.82 4.14 -10.19
N LEU A 13 4.79 2.95 -9.57
CA LEU A 13 4.42 2.85 -8.16
C LEU A 13 5.48 3.57 -7.31
N ARG A 14 5.05 4.54 -6.50
CA ARG A 14 5.96 5.33 -5.64
C ARG A 14 5.67 5.21 -4.16
N VAL A 15 4.45 4.85 -3.79
CA VAL A 15 4.05 4.72 -2.39
C VAL A 15 3.33 3.41 -2.20
N MET A 16 3.66 2.71 -1.13
CA MET A 16 3.00 1.49 -0.69
C MET A 16 2.68 1.59 0.79
N ILE A 17 1.54 1.04 1.20
CA ILE A 17 1.15 0.93 2.59
C ILE A 17 0.83 -0.53 2.86
N GLY A 18 1.37 -1.10 3.94
CA GLY A 18 1.14 -2.50 4.28
C GLY A 18 1.52 -2.85 5.71
N LYS A 19 1.82 -4.13 5.94
CA LYS A 19 2.28 -4.65 7.21
C LYS A 19 3.42 -5.64 7.00
N GLY A 20 4.28 -5.76 8.00
CA GLY A 20 5.42 -6.67 7.98
C GLY A 20 6.60 -6.17 7.15
N GLU A 21 7.66 -6.96 7.19
CA GLU A 21 8.92 -6.68 6.51
C GLU A 21 8.82 -6.89 5.00
N ARG A 22 9.81 -6.37 4.27
CA ARG A 22 9.92 -6.49 2.81
C ARG A 22 11.26 -7.12 2.46
N SER A 23 11.28 -7.91 1.39
CA SER A 23 12.50 -8.57 0.91
C SER A 23 13.59 -7.55 0.53
N ILE A 24 14.83 -8.03 0.48
CA ILE A 24 16.00 -7.20 0.13
C ILE A 24 15.84 -6.62 -1.29
N GLU A 25 15.24 -7.38 -2.20
CA GLU A 25 14.97 -6.98 -3.58
C GLU A 25 14.00 -5.79 -3.62
N VAL A 26 12.94 -5.83 -2.82
CA VAL A 26 11.99 -4.72 -2.71
C VAL A 26 12.66 -3.50 -2.08
N GLN A 27 13.44 -3.68 -1.01
CA GLN A 27 14.18 -2.58 -0.38
C GLN A 27 15.13 -1.89 -1.36
N LYS A 28 15.84 -2.66 -2.18
CA LYS A 28 16.71 -2.12 -3.25
C LYS A 28 15.90 -1.37 -4.30
N ALA A 29 14.78 -1.94 -4.77
CA ALA A 29 13.92 -1.28 -5.74
C ALA A 29 13.37 0.06 -5.21
N ILE A 30 12.94 0.10 -3.95
CA ILE A 30 12.45 1.32 -3.29
C ILE A 30 13.51 2.43 -3.37
N LYS A 31 14.74 2.12 -2.96
CA LYS A 31 15.86 3.09 -3.00
C LYS A 31 16.22 3.53 -4.41
N ASN A 32 16.31 2.58 -5.34
CA ASN A 32 16.75 2.86 -6.71
C ASN A 32 15.76 3.75 -7.49
N PHE A 33 14.47 3.64 -7.20
CA PHE A 33 13.41 4.34 -7.93
C PHE A 33 12.73 5.45 -7.12
N GLY A 34 13.24 5.76 -5.92
CA GLY A 34 12.70 6.82 -5.05
C GLY A 34 11.26 6.55 -4.61
N ALA A 35 10.94 5.31 -4.23
CA ALA A 35 9.66 4.95 -3.66
C ALA A 35 9.70 4.99 -2.12
N ILE A 36 8.55 4.82 -1.47
CA ILE A 36 8.42 4.77 0.00
C ILE A 36 7.50 3.61 0.37
N TYR A 37 7.86 2.89 1.43
CA TYR A 37 6.99 1.91 2.08
C TYR A 37 6.60 2.36 3.48
N PHE A 38 5.30 2.51 3.68
CA PHE A 38 4.68 2.78 4.95
C PHE A 38 4.15 1.50 5.60
N VAL A 39 4.24 1.41 6.92
CA VAL A 39 3.62 0.34 7.70
C VAL A 39 2.55 0.87 8.63
N MET A 40 1.50 0.07 8.80
CA MET A 40 0.44 0.28 9.78
C MET A 40 0.36 -0.91 10.75
N PRO A 41 -0.06 -0.69 12.01
CA PRO A 41 -0.36 -1.78 12.92
C PRO A 41 -1.46 -2.69 12.35
N GLY A 42 -1.28 -4.01 12.47
CA GLY A 42 -2.31 -4.97 12.11
C GLY A 42 -3.39 -5.09 13.20
N GLY A 43 -4.60 -5.50 12.83
CA GLY A 43 -5.69 -5.79 13.77
C GLY A 43 -6.55 -4.58 14.18
N ILE A 44 -6.30 -3.40 13.62
CA ILE A 44 -7.01 -2.14 13.93
C ILE A 44 -7.90 -1.65 12.77
N SER A 45 -8.45 -2.55 11.96
CA SER A 45 -9.20 -2.19 10.73
C SER A 45 -10.40 -1.29 11.01
N ALA A 46 -11.14 -1.51 12.11
CA ALA A 46 -12.28 -0.68 12.51
C ALA A 46 -11.89 0.76 12.90
N TYR A 47 -10.67 0.97 13.37
CA TYR A 47 -10.12 2.31 13.62
C TYR A 47 -9.65 2.93 12.30
N LEU A 48 -8.91 2.17 11.48
CA LEU A 48 -8.45 2.65 10.18
C LEU A 48 -9.59 3.03 9.22
N SER A 49 -10.73 2.35 9.30
CA SER A 49 -11.90 2.68 8.48
C SER A 49 -12.48 4.06 8.80
N GLN A 50 -12.22 4.61 9.99
CA GLN A 50 -12.65 5.97 10.36
C GLN A 50 -11.89 7.06 9.60
N HIS A 51 -10.73 6.70 9.03
CA HIS A 51 -9.90 7.58 8.20
C HIS A 51 -10.23 7.49 6.71
N ILE A 52 -11.19 6.65 6.31
CA ILE A 52 -11.65 6.51 4.92
C ILE A 52 -12.81 7.47 4.69
N VAL A 53 -12.62 8.45 3.83
CA VAL A 53 -13.64 9.44 3.45
C VAL A 53 -14.52 8.90 2.32
N SER A 54 -13.94 8.16 1.38
CA SER A 54 -14.69 7.50 0.31
C SER A 54 -13.99 6.22 -0.16
N CYS A 55 -14.80 5.28 -0.64
CA CYS A 55 -14.35 4.01 -1.22
C CYS A 55 -15.20 3.70 -2.45
N GLU A 56 -14.55 3.59 -3.61
CA GLU A 56 -15.16 3.20 -4.87
C GLU A 56 -14.49 1.92 -5.36
N THR A 57 -15.27 0.89 -5.70
CA THR A 57 -14.74 -0.28 -6.41
C THR A 57 -14.51 0.09 -7.87
N PHE A 58 -13.24 0.23 -8.23
CA PHE A 58 -12.80 0.81 -9.50
C PHE A 58 -12.63 -0.24 -10.60
N LEU A 59 -12.05 -1.41 -10.30
CA LEU A 59 -11.86 -2.50 -11.26
C LEU A 59 -12.14 -3.86 -10.62
N TRP A 60 -12.64 -4.79 -11.43
CA TRP A 60 -12.87 -6.20 -11.07
C TRP A 60 -13.83 -6.40 -9.88
N GLN A 61 -15.04 -5.85 -10.00
CA GLN A 61 -16.07 -5.91 -8.96
C GLN A 61 -16.40 -7.34 -8.51
N GLU A 62 -16.28 -8.30 -9.41
CA GLU A 62 -16.49 -9.73 -9.15
C GLU A 62 -15.51 -10.33 -8.13
N LEU A 63 -14.36 -9.68 -7.90
CA LEU A 63 -13.37 -10.11 -6.89
C LEU A 63 -13.73 -9.67 -5.47
N GLY A 64 -14.81 -8.89 -5.31
CA GLY A 64 -15.30 -8.47 -3.99
C GLY A 64 -14.22 -7.73 -3.19
N PRO A 65 -13.83 -8.19 -1.98
CA PRO A 65 -12.81 -7.54 -1.16
C PRO A 65 -11.40 -7.45 -1.78
N GLU A 66 -11.10 -8.23 -2.83
CA GLU A 66 -9.81 -8.22 -3.53
C GLU A 66 -9.81 -7.32 -4.79
N ALA A 67 -10.93 -6.67 -5.08
CA ALA A 67 -11.04 -5.72 -6.19
C ALA A 67 -10.08 -4.52 -6.02
N ILE A 68 -9.80 -3.79 -7.10
CA ILE A 68 -9.09 -2.52 -6.97
C ILE A 68 -10.08 -1.48 -6.48
N HIS A 69 -9.79 -0.93 -5.30
CA HIS A 69 -10.55 0.17 -4.72
C HIS A 69 -9.81 1.49 -4.86
N LYS A 70 -10.54 2.54 -5.23
CA LYS A 70 -10.08 3.92 -5.15
C LYS A 70 -10.58 4.50 -3.84
N LEU A 71 -9.64 4.80 -2.94
CA LEU A 71 -9.92 5.34 -1.61
C LEU A 71 -9.52 6.82 -1.55
N TRP A 72 -10.37 7.64 -0.93
CA TRP A 72 -9.91 8.90 -0.35
C TRP A 72 -9.73 8.68 1.16
N VAL A 73 -8.54 8.99 1.65
CA VAL A 73 -8.19 8.85 3.06
C VAL A 73 -7.74 10.17 3.64
N GLN A 74 -8.03 10.41 4.91
CA GLN A 74 -7.62 11.60 5.63
C GLN A 74 -7.01 11.22 6.99
N ASP A 75 -5.86 11.82 7.31
CA ASP A 75 -5.15 11.64 8.57
C ASP A 75 -4.87 10.17 8.94
N ILE A 76 -4.65 9.32 7.93
CA ILE A 76 -4.40 7.89 8.13
C ILE A 76 -3.05 7.68 8.84
N PRO A 77 -3.02 7.01 10.01
CA PRO A 77 -1.79 6.85 10.76
C PRO A 77 -0.89 5.79 10.13
N VAL A 78 0.33 6.19 9.79
CA VAL A 78 1.35 5.32 9.18
C VAL A 78 2.75 5.64 9.71
N TYR A 79 3.64 4.65 9.64
CA TYR A 79 5.07 4.82 9.93
C TYR A 79 5.90 4.63 8.66
N VAL A 80 6.94 5.46 8.48
CA VAL A 80 7.92 5.25 7.40
C VAL A 80 8.80 4.05 7.76
N ALA A 81 8.68 2.95 7.02
CA ALA A 81 9.50 1.76 7.23
C ALA A 81 10.72 1.71 6.31
N ILE A 82 10.56 2.10 5.03
CA ILE A 82 11.66 2.10 4.04
C ILE A 82 11.52 3.35 3.16
N LYS A 83 12.65 4.01 2.91
CA LYS A 83 12.81 5.14 1.99
C LYS A 83 14.15 5.04 1.27
#